data_AF-A0A7Y5C5N3-F1
#
_entry.id   AF-A0A7Y5C5N3-F1
#
_cell.length_a   1.000
_cell.length_b   1.000
_cell.length_c   1.000
_cell.angle_alpha   90.00
_cell.angle_beta   90.00
_cell.angle_gamma   90.00
#
_symmetry.space_group_name_H-M   'P 1'
#
loop_
_entity.id
_entity.type
_entity.pdbx_description
1 polymer ?
#
loop_
_entity_poly.entity_id
_entity_poly.type
_entity_poly.pdbx_seq_one_letter_code
_entity_poly.pdbx_strand_id
1 'polypeptide(L)' 'MIVQCCVCDKVRADGHWFVLAKPVDPHETAISHGYCPTCADAAFGELYRRTNARNEKHMEVVPAA' A
#
# COMPACT_ATOMS: atom_id res chain seq x y z
N MET A 1 -0.27 -14.36 5.64
CA MET A 1 -0.77 -13.06 6.10
C MET A 1 -1.25 -12.29 4.89
N ILE A 2 -2.51 -11.85 4.88
CA ILE A 2 -3.07 -11.01 3.81
C ILE A 2 -3.05 -9.54 4.24
N VAL A 3 -3.07 -8.62 3.28
CA VAL A 3 -3.20 -7.18 3.57
C VAL A 3 -4.59 -6.72 3.17
N GLN A 4 -5.37 -6.20 4.11
CA GLN A 4 -6.68 -5.60 3.85
C GLN A 4 -6.58 -4.07 3.82
N CYS A 5 -7.28 -3.45 2.87
CA CYS A 5 -7.37 -2.00 2.79
C CYS A 5 -8.32 -1.46 3.86
N CYS A 6 -7.86 -0.54 4.71
CA CYS A 6 -8.66 0.06 5.79
C CYS A 6 -9.85 0.92 5.31
N VAL A 7 -9.97 1.17 4.00
CA VAL A 7 -10.94 2.11 3.43
C VAL A 7 -11.99 1.42 2.58
N CYS A 8 -11.59 0.45 1.78
CA CYS A 8 -12.49 -0.21 0.82
C CYS A 8 -12.54 -1.73 0.99
N ASP A 9 -11.92 -2.26 2.05
CA ASP A 9 -11.89 -3.67 2.44
C ASP A 9 -11.35 -4.65 1.38
N LYS A 10 -10.82 -4.15 0.26
CA LYS A 10 -10.10 -4.97 -0.72
C LYS A 10 -8.91 -5.62 -0.04
N VAL A 11 -8.62 -6.85 -0.44
CA VAL A 11 -7.45 -7.59 0.06
C VAL A 11 -6.41 -7.75 -1.03
N ARG A 12 -5.14 -7.75 -0.62
CA ARG A 12 -4.01 -8.04 -1.49
C ARG A 12 -3.65 -9.51 -1.40
N ALA A 13 -3.72 -10.20 -2.52
CA ALA A 13 -3.23 -11.56 -2.72
C ALA A 13 -2.38 -11.60 -3.99
N ASP A 14 -1.24 -12.29 -3.97
CA ASP A 14 -0.36 -12.44 -5.14
C ASP A 14 0.00 -11.14 -5.86
N GLY A 15 0.12 -10.03 -5.11
CA GLY A 15 0.44 -8.72 -5.65
C GLY A 15 -0.75 -7.91 -6.18
N HIS A 16 -1.93 -8.51 -6.32
CA HIS A 16 -3.14 -7.90 -6.86
C HIS A 16 -4.17 -7.61 -5.77
N TRP A 17 -5.05 -6.62 -5.99
CA TRP A 17 -6.11 -6.23 -5.07
C TRP A 17 -7.46 -6.76 -5.53
N PHE A 18 -8.15 -7.47 -4.64
CA PHE A 18 -9.42 -8.12 -4.92
C PHE A 18 -10.52 -7.63 -3.98
N VAL A 19 -11.74 -7.51 -4.50
CA VAL A 19 -12.94 -7.38 -3.67
C VAL A 19 -13.35 -8.79 -3.24
N LEU A 20 -13.54 -9.00 -1.95
CA LEU A 20 -13.99 -10.28 -1.45
C LEU A 20 -15.51 -10.39 -1.56
N ALA A 21 -15.99 -11.55 -1.99
CA ALA A 21 -17.41 -11.87 -1.95
C ALA A 21 -17.93 -12.14 -0.53
N LYS A 22 -17.03 -12.51 0.39
CA LYS A 22 -17.31 -12.75 1.82
C LYS A 22 -16.16 -12.20 2.67
N PRO A 23 -16.44 -11.67 3.87
CA PRO A 23 -15.39 -11.21 4.80
C PRO A 23 -14.38 -12.33 5.10
N VAL A 24 -13.11 -11.98 5.29
CA VAL A 24 -12.11 -12.94 5.79
C VAL A 24 -12.33 -13.12 7.28
N ASP A 25 -12.36 -14.36 7.74
CA ASP A 25 -12.36 -14.65 9.17
C ASP A 25 -10.95 -14.36 9.76
N PRO A 26 -10.83 -13.40 10.68
CA PRO A 26 -9.55 -13.07 11.32
C PRO A 26 -8.98 -14.21 12.18
N HIS A 27 -9.79 -15.21 12.55
CA HIS A 27 -9.34 -16.40 13.28
C HIS A 27 -8.71 -17.45 12.36
N GLU A 28 -9.03 -17.43 11.07
CA GLU A 28 -8.54 -18.42 10.10
C GLU A 28 -7.27 -17.93 9.38
N THR A 29 -7.06 -16.62 9.28
CA THR A 29 -5.91 -16.06 8.57
C THR A 29 -5.41 -14.79 9.24
N ALA A 30 -4.08 -14.66 9.39
CA ALA A 30 -3.47 -13.43 9.87
C ALA A 30 -3.73 -12.27 8.87
N ILE A 31 -4.41 -11.22 9.33
CA ILE A 31 -4.73 -10.01 8.56
C ILE A 31 -3.84 -8.86 9.02
N SER A 32 -3.14 -8.24 8.07
CA SER A 32 -2.52 -6.93 8.24
C SER A 32 -3.37 -5.87 7.56
N HIS A 33 -3.33 -4.63 8.05
CA HIS A 33 -4.13 -3.53 7.55
C HIS A 33 -3.24 -2.48 6.86
N GLY A 34 -3.69 -1.94 5.72
CA GLY A 34 -2.97 -0.92 4.95
C GLY A 34 -3.87 -0.15 3.99
N TYR A 35 -3.29 0.51 2.98
CA TYR A 35 -4.04 1.21 1.92
C TYR A 35 -3.84 0.53 0.57
N CYS A 36 -4.92 0.37 -0.21
CA CYS A 36 -4.78 0.02 -1.62
C CYS A 36 -4.27 1.25 -2.41
N PRO A 37 -3.66 1.09 -3.60
CA PRO A 37 -3.07 2.20 -4.35
C PRO A 37 -4.03 3.36 -4.58
N THR A 38 -5.28 3.07 -4.91
CA THR A 38 -6.32 4.09 -5.12
C THR A 38 -6.63 4.87 -3.83
N CYS A 39 -6.81 4.17 -2.71
CA CYS A 39 -7.09 4.82 -1.43
C CYS A 39 -5.86 5.52 -0.86
N ALA A 40 -4.66 5.02 -1.14
CA ALA A 40 -3.40 5.66 -0.76
C ALA A 40 -3.18 6.98 -1.51
N ASP A 41 -3.47 7.02 -2.82
CA ASP A 41 -3.37 8.25 -3.61
C ASP A 41 -4.40 9.30 -3.14
N ALA A 42 -5.63 8.86 -2.82
CA ALA A 42 -6.63 9.76 -2.25
C ALA A 42 -6.22 10.31 -0.87
N ALA A 43 -5.68 9.45 0.01
CA ALA A 43 -5.31 9.82 1.38
C ALA A 43 -4.00 10.62 1.46
N PHE A 44 -3.02 10.29 0.61
CA PHE A 44 -1.65 10.74 0.76
C PHE A 44 -1.03 11.26 -0.54
N GLY A 45 -1.73 11.24 -1.67
CA GLY A 45 -1.15 11.54 -2.98
C GLY A 45 -0.40 12.87 -3.02
N GLU A 46 -0.93 13.91 -2.37
CA GLU A 46 -0.25 15.21 -2.28
C GLU A 46 1.00 15.19 -1.38
N LEU A 47 0.95 14.46 -0.26
CA LEU A 47 2.08 14.31 0.65
C LEU A 47 3.19 13.46 0.05
N TYR A 48 2.84 12.37 -0.65
CA TYR A 48 3.80 11.54 -1.39
C TYR A 48 4.43 12.29 -2.55
N ARG A 49 3.65 13.04 -3.34
CA ARG A 49 4.19 13.89 -4.42
C ARG A 49 5.25 14.86 -3.89
N ARG A 50 5.00 15.52 -2.77
CA ARG A 50 5.95 16.45 -2.14
C ARG A 50 7.17 15.76 -1.53
N THR A 51 6.99 14.58 -0.95
CA THR A 51 8.08 13.81 -0.33
C THR A 51 9.00 13.19 -1.37
N ASN A 52 8.45 12.62 -2.45
CA ASN A 52 9.23 12.06 -3.55
C ASN A 52 10.04 13.16 -4.28
N ALA A 53 9.44 14.33 -4.53
CA ALA A 53 10.14 15.48 -5.12
C ALA A 53 11.29 16.02 -4.22
N ARG A 54 11.25 15.76 -2.90
CA ARG A 54 12.33 16.10 -1.97
C ARG A 54 13.42 15.03 -1.95
N ASN A 55 13.05 13.74 -2.06
CA ASN A 55 14.01 12.63 -2.07
C ASN A 55 14.81 12.56 -3.37
N GLU A 56 14.23 12.93 -4.52
CA GLU A 56 14.96 13.05 -5.79
C GLU A 56 16.09 14.09 -5.72
N LYS A 57 15.99 15.12 -4.88
CA LYS A 57 17.04 16.12 -4.68
C LYS A 57 18.18 15.66 -3.76
N HIS A 58 18.07 14.49 -3.12
CA HIS A 58 19.04 13.98 -2.15
C HIS A 58 19.66 12.63 -2.54
N MET A 59 19.29 12.07 -3.69
CA MET A 59 19.87 10.83 -4.20
C MET A 59 21.10 11.13 -5.04
N GLU A 60 22.23 11.37 -4.40
CA GLU A 60 23.54 11.34 -5.06
C GLU A 60 23.86 9.87 -5.36
N VAL A 61 23.79 9.48 -6.63
CA VAL A 61 24.12 8.13 -7.09
C VAL A 61 25.63 7.95 -6.95
N VAL A 62 26.07 7.29 -5.87
CA VAL A 62 27.48 6.89 -5.71
C VAL A 62 27.69 5.59 -6.47
N PRO A 63 28.55 5.55 -7.51
CA PRO A 63 28.84 4.33 -8.25
C PRO A 63 29.54 3.30 -7.35
N ALA A 64 29.17 2.03 -7.50
CA ALA A 64 29.82 0.93 -6.81
C ALA A 64 31.28 0.81 -7.31
N ALA A 65 32.23 0.95 -6.38
CA ALA A 65 33.66 0.78 -6.60
C ALA A 65 34.05 -0.69 -6.79
#